data_AF-A0A962P6R0-F1
#
_entry.id   AF-A0A962P6R0-F1
#
_cell.length_a   1.000
_cell.length_b   1.000
_cell.length_c   1.000
_cell.angle_alpha   90.00
_cell.angle_beta   90.00
_cell.angle_gamma   90.00
#
_symmetry.space_group_name_H-M   'P 1'
#
loop_
_entity.id
_entity.type
_entity.pdbx_description
1 polymer ?
#
loop_
_entity_poly.entity_id
_entity_poly.type
_entity_poly.pdbx_seq_one_letter_code
_entity_poly.pdbx_strand_id
1 'polypeptide(L)' 'MTVTSKAYAHYSFDTDPVIMLNEAATETLVDGYKGVGWVEFCWNRGYLEYAKQFPAFR' A
#
# COMPACT_ATOMS: atom_id res chain seq x y z
N MET A 1 -11.70 14.00 -11.98
CA MET A 1 -11.58 12.65 -11.44
C MET A 1 -11.33 12.75 -9.95
N THR A 2 -12.30 12.37 -9.15
CA THR A 2 -12.19 12.31 -7.68
C THR A 2 -12.16 10.86 -7.26
N VAL A 3 -11.16 10.50 -6.46
CA VAL A 3 -11.00 9.15 -5.91
C VAL A 3 -10.94 9.24 -4.40
N THR A 4 -11.87 8.58 -3.72
CA THR A 4 -11.80 8.36 -2.27
C THR A 4 -11.78 6.87 -2.00
N SER A 5 -10.92 6.42 -1.08
CA SER A 5 -10.75 5.00 -0.78
C SER A 5 -10.67 4.79 0.72
N LYS A 6 -11.25 3.70 1.20
CA LYS A 6 -11.15 3.24 2.57
C LYS A 6 -10.59 1.82 2.57
N ALA A 7 -9.48 1.65 3.28
CA ALA A 7 -8.80 0.37 3.43
C ALA A 7 -9.25 -0.35 4.72
N TYR A 8 -9.27 -1.68 4.64
CA TYR A 8 -9.67 -2.60 5.70
C TYR A 8 -8.68 -3.76 5.78
N ALA A 9 -8.65 -4.46 6.93
CA ALA A 9 -7.86 -5.68 7.11
C ALA A 9 -6.40 -5.56 6.62
N HIS A 10 -5.70 -4.52 7.09
CA HIS A 10 -4.31 -4.26 6.71
C HIS A 10 -3.45 -5.45 7.12
N TYR A 11 -2.77 -6.04 6.14
CA TYR A 11 -1.99 -7.25 6.32
C TYR A 11 -0.58 -7.07 5.77
N SER A 12 0.42 -7.57 6.51
CA SER A 12 1.80 -7.68 6.06
C SER A 12 2.05 -9.12 5.62
N PHE A 13 2.36 -9.32 4.35
CA PHE A 13 2.69 -10.61 3.79
C PHE A 13 4.20 -10.73 3.58
N ASP A 14 4.83 -11.42 4.51
CA ASP A 14 6.29 -11.50 4.62
C ASP A 14 6.80 -12.90 4.23
N THR A 15 6.62 -13.30 2.97
CA THR A 15 7.09 -14.60 2.46
C THR A 15 8.50 -14.57 1.88
N ASP A 16 9.01 -13.38 1.56
CA ASP A 16 10.35 -13.18 1.02
C ASP A 16 11.13 -12.23 1.97
N PRO A 17 12.38 -12.55 2.34
CA PRO A 17 13.15 -11.75 3.30
C PRO A 17 13.64 -10.40 2.75
N VAL A 18 13.60 -10.20 1.43
CA VAL A 18 14.02 -8.98 0.74
C VAL A 18 12.82 -8.10 0.38
N ILE A 19 11.64 -8.69 0.23
CA ILE A 19 10.41 -7.99 -0.12
C ILE A 19 9.51 -7.82 1.11
N MET A 20 8.85 -6.68 1.20
CA MET A 20 7.78 -6.42 2.14
C MET A 20 6.53 -6.11 1.34
N LEU A 21 5.48 -6.90 1.56
CA LEU A 21 4.21 -6.71 0.88
C LEU A 21 3.16 -6.27 1.90
N ASN A 22 2.59 -5.08 1.72
CA ASN A 22 1.49 -4.59 2.53
C ASN A 22 0.24 -4.49 1.69
N GLU A 23 -0.83 -5.13 2.17
CA GLU A 23 -2.06 -5.24 1.42
C GLU A 23 -3.29 -4.94 2.26
N ALA A 24 -4.35 -4.52 1.61
CA ALA A 24 -5.63 -4.29 2.24
C ALA A 24 -6.79 -4.46 1.25
N ALA A 25 -7.91 -4.96 1.75
CA ALA A 25 -9.18 -4.86 1.05
C ALA A 25 -9.63 -3.39 1.04
N THR A 26 -10.21 -2.92 -0.06
CA THR A 26 -10.67 -1.52 -0.18
C THR A 26 -12.11 -1.41 -0.62
N GLU A 27 -12.78 -0.38 -0.11
CA GLU A 27 -13.93 0.23 -0.80
C GLU A 27 -13.45 1.53 -1.45
N THR A 28 -13.73 1.71 -2.73
CA THR A 28 -13.27 2.88 -3.50
C THR A 28 -14.45 3.53 -4.21
N LEU A 29 -14.49 4.87 -4.18
CA LEU A 29 -15.41 5.70 -4.92
C LEU A 29 -14.62 6.43 -6.00
N VAL A 30 -14.96 6.20 -7.27
CA VAL A 30 -14.37 6.89 -8.42
C VAL A 30 -15.48 7.65 -9.13
N ASP A 31 -15.41 8.98 -9.12
CA ASP A 31 -16.42 9.86 -9.76
C ASP A 31 -17.87 9.50 -9.38
N GLY A 32 -18.10 9.11 -8.11
CA GLY A 32 -19.42 8.75 -7.58
C GLY A 32 -19.81 7.27 -7.74
N TYR A 33 -19.01 6.48 -8.46
CA TYR A 33 -19.24 5.04 -8.61
C TYR A 33 -18.52 4.26 -7.51
N LYS A 34 -19.29 3.49 -6.72
CA LYS A 34 -18.77 2.68 -5.62
C LYS A 34 -18.30 1.31 -6.14
N GLY A 35 -17.12 0.90 -5.72
CA GLY A 35 -16.56 -0.42 -5.97
C GLY A 35 -15.85 -0.99 -4.74
N VAL A 36 -15.54 -2.27 -4.82
CA VAL A 36 -14.67 -2.98 -3.87
C VAL A 36 -13.45 -3.51 -4.61
N GLY A 37 -12.32 -3.60 -3.93
CA GLY A 37 -11.09 -4.05 -4.53
C GLY A 37 -10.02 -4.43 -3.51
N TRP A 38 -8.78 -4.47 -4.00
CA TRP A 38 -7.60 -4.77 -3.22
C TRP A 38 -6.54 -3.72 -3.54
N VAL A 39 -5.76 -3.33 -2.54
CA VAL A 39 -4.58 -2.48 -2.73
C VAL A 39 -3.34 -3.22 -2.25
N GLU A 40 -2.28 -3.12 -3.03
CA GLU A 40 -1.02 -3.80 -2.83
C GLU A 40 0.12 -2.79 -2.86
N PHE A 41 0.98 -2.83 -1.84
CA PHE A 41 2.19 -2.03 -1.76
C PHE A 41 3.37 -2.96 -1.53
N CYS A 42 4.12 -3.20 -2.61
CA CYS A 42 5.30 -4.06 -2.61
C CYS A 42 6.57 -3.20 -2.54
N TRP A 43 7.37 -3.42 -1.51
CA TRP A 43 8.59 -2.67 -1.26
C TRP A 43 9.78 -3.61 -1.18
N ASN A 44 10.88 -3.26 -1.85
CA ASN A 44 12.17 -3.85 -1.54
C ASN A 44 12.68 -3.25 -0.22
N ARG A 45 12.94 -4.11 0.77
CA ARG A 45 13.39 -3.68 2.11
C ARG A 45 14.73 -2.95 2.07
N GLY A 46 15.67 -3.41 1.24
CA GLY A 46 16.97 -2.76 1.09
C GLY A 46 16.84 -1.34 0.54
N TYR A 47 15.96 -1.15 -0.46
CA TYR A 47 15.64 0.18 -0.97
C TYR A 47 14.93 1.05 0.08
N LEU A 48 13.99 0.50 0.85
CA LEU A 48 13.31 1.22 1.91
C LEU A 48 14.29 1.72 2.98
N GLU A 49 15.23 0.88 3.42
CA GLU A 49 16.26 1.28 4.38
C GLU A 49 17.22 2.34 3.84
N TYR A 50 17.56 2.27 2.54
CA TYR A 50 18.29 3.35 1.87
C TYR A 50 17.48 4.65 1.82
N ALA A 51 16.21 4.59 1.43
CA ALA A 51 15.35 5.76 1.27
C ALA A 51 15.11 6.51 2.60
N LYS A 52 15.00 5.80 3.72
CA LYS A 52 14.86 6.38 5.07
C LYS A 52 16.02 7.30 5.49
N GLN A 53 17.15 7.27 4.78
CA GLN A 53 18.28 8.17 5.02
C GLN A 53 18.01 9.60 4.53
N PHE A 54 17.02 9.80 3.66
CA PHE A 54 16.67 11.10 3.12
C PHE A 54 15.51 11.73 3.92
N PRO A 55 15.60 13.02 4.31
CA PRO A 55 14.60 13.67 5.16
C PRO A 55 13.16 13.66 4.63
N ALA A 56 12.97 13.49 3.32
CA ALA A 56 11.65 13.45 2.69
C ALA A 56 10.86 12.15 2.94
N PHE A 57 11.51 11.10 3.46
CA PHE A 57 10.93 9.76 3.62
C PHE A 57 10.98 9.25 5.08
N ARG A 58 11.12 10.17 6.04
CA ARG A 58 11.24 9.87 7.47
C ARG A 58 9.91 10.00 8.21
#